data_AF-A0A3M8K8X7-F1
#
_entry.id   AF-A0A3M8K8X7-F1
#
_cell.length_a   1.000
_cell.length_b   1.000
_cell.length_c   1.000
_cell.angle_alpha   90.00
_cell.angle_beta   90.00
_cell.angle_gamma   90.00
#
_symmetry.space_group_name_H-M   'P 1'
#
loop_
_entity.id
_entity.type
_entity.pdbx_description
1 polymer ?
#
loop_
_entity_poly.entity_id
_entity_poly.type
_entity_poly.pdbx_seq_one_letter_code
_entity_poly.pdbx_strand_id
1 'polypeptide(L)'
;MKGIVLAGGSGTRLFPITKGISKQLMPIYDKPMIYYPLSTLIQAGIREILIITTPEDQSAFRRLLGDGSQWGVMIDYAEQPHPEGLAQAFIIGEDFIGEDDVALVLGDNIFEGYQFSGTLADCRKPQGGTVFAYEVSDPERYGVVEFDEEFKAVSIEEKPTTPKSNFAVVGLYFYDNRVIDIAHSITPSTRGELEITSINETYLALGELTVQRLHRGDVWLDTGTFDSMSEASSFIEVIQKRTGTIIGSPEVAAYREGFIDAACLEELAQPLIKSGYGDYLLGVINDR
;
A
#
# COMPACT_ATOMS: atom_id res chain seq x y z
N MET A 1 -10.48 8.44 9.54
CA MET A 1 -9.67 8.07 8.36
C MET A 1 -9.87 6.61 8.03
N LYS A 2 -10.18 6.34 6.78
CA LYS A 2 -10.35 5.00 6.21
C LYS A 2 -9.19 4.65 5.28
N GLY A 3 -9.08 3.38 4.90
CA GLY A 3 -8.02 2.89 4.02
C GLY A 3 -8.58 2.19 2.79
N ILE A 4 -7.85 2.28 1.69
CA ILE A 4 -8.12 1.54 0.46
C ILE A 4 -6.85 0.78 0.06
N VAL A 5 -6.98 -0.52 -0.20
CA VAL A 5 -5.97 -1.29 -0.90
C VAL A 5 -6.47 -1.55 -2.31
N LEU A 6 -5.80 -0.97 -3.30
CA LEU A 6 -6.09 -1.26 -4.70
C LEU A 6 -5.34 -2.52 -5.14
N ALA A 7 -6.04 -3.66 -5.11
CA ALA A 7 -5.55 -4.99 -5.44
C ALA A 7 -6.17 -5.55 -6.74
N GLY A 8 -6.45 -4.66 -7.69
CA GLY A 8 -6.93 -4.99 -9.03
C GLY A 8 -5.82 -5.11 -10.08
N GLY A 9 -6.23 -5.00 -11.35
CA GLY A 9 -5.34 -5.01 -12.51
C GLY A 9 -5.12 -6.40 -13.11
N SER A 10 -4.74 -6.42 -14.38
CA SER A 10 -4.59 -7.65 -15.18
C SER A 10 -3.25 -8.37 -15.00
N GLY A 11 -2.26 -7.71 -14.36
CA GLY A 11 -0.95 -8.32 -14.05
C GLY A 11 -0.21 -8.90 -15.27
N THR A 12 -0.45 -8.38 -16.47
CA THR A 12 -0.03 -8.98 -17.75
C THR A 12 1.48 -9.16 -17.90
N ARG A 13 2.28 -8.33 -17.23
CA ARG A 13 3.75 -8.43 -17.18
C ARG A 13 4.25 -9.72 -16.53
N LEU A 14 3.40 -10.40 -15.77
CA LEU A 14 3.71 -11.64 -15.05
C LEU A 14 3.05 -12.88 -15.69
N PHE A 15 2.54 -12.77 -16.92
CA PHE A 15 2.07 -13.94 -17.65
C PHE A 15 3.20 -14.96 -17.86
N PRO A 16 2.91 -16.27 -17.69
CA PRO A 16 1.59 -16.87 -17.55
C PRO A 16 1.05 -17.03 -16.12
N ILE A 17 1.78 -16.59 -15.07
CA ILE A 17 1.38 -16.85 -13.67
C ILE A 17 0.05 -16.16 -13.34
N THR A 18 -0.10 -14.90 -13.74
CA THR A 18 -1.32 -14.09 -13.51
C THR A 18 -2.53 -14.54 -14.32
N LYS A 19 -2.45 -15.62 -15.10
CA LYS A 19 -3.63 -16.27 -15.70
C LYS A 19 -4.43 -17.11 -14.70
N GLY A 20 -3.77 -17.61 -13.65
CA GLY A 20 -4.40 -18.51 -12.68
C GLY A 20 -4.60 -17.89 -11.30
N ILE A 21 -3.79 -16.89 -10.94
CA ILE A 21 -3.79 -16.28 -9.60
C ILE A 21 -3.57 -14.78 -9.75
N SER A 22 -4.37 -13.97 -9.06
CA SER A 22 -4.12 -12.53 -8.91
C SER A 22 -2.69 -12.23 -8.45
N LYS A 23 -2.07 -11.18 -8.99
CA LYS A 23 -0.70 -10.77 -8.60
C LYS A 23 -0.58 -10.59 -7.09
N GLN A 24 -1.56 -9.92 -6.48
CA GLN A 24 -1.52 -9.55 -5.06
C GLN A 24 -1.83 -10.73 -4.12
N LEU A 25 -2.20 -11.90 -4.65
CA LEU A 25 -2.31 -13.16 -3.92
C LEU A 25 -1.05 -14.04 -4.03
N MET A 26 -0.09 -13.67 -4.87
CA MET A 26 1.16 -14.40 -5.01
C MET A 26 2.00 -14.29 -3.74
N PRO A 27 2.78 -15.33 -3.40
CA PRO A 27 3.66 -15.27 -2.25
C PRO A 27 4.85 -14.35 -2.51
N ILE A 28 5.13 -13.46 -1.57
CA ILE A 28 6.44 -12.83 -1.42
C ILE A 28 7.08 -13.51 -0.22
N TYR A 29 8.08 -14.35 -0.51
CA TYR A 29 8.67 -15.27 0.45
C TYR A 29 7.64 -16.20 1.13
N ASP A 30 7.18 -15.87 2.33
CA ASP A 30 6.34 -16.70 3.21
C ASP A 30 4.90 -16.17 3.39
N LYS A 31 4.52 -15.09 2.70
CA LYS A 31 3.21 -14.43 2.85
C LYS A 31 2.61 -13.99 1.53
N PRO A 32 1.27 -13.92 1.40
CA PRO A 32 0.62 -13.28 0.25
C PRO A 32 1.04 -11.80 0.14
N MET A 33 1.28 -11.33 -1.09
CA MET A 33 1.72 -9.97 -1.37
C MET A 33 0.80 -8.90 -0.76
N ILE A 34 -0.51 -9.10 -0.71
CA ILE A 34 -1.44 -8.13 -0.12
C ILE A 34 -1.24 -7.92 1.40
N TYR A 35 -0.58 -8.84 2.11
CA TYR A 35 -0.33 -8.68 3.55
C TYR A 35 0.56 -7.47 3.85
N TYR A 36 1.50 -7.15 2.96
CA TYR A 36 2.42 -6.04 3.12
C TYR A 36 1.69 -4.67 3.14
N PRO A 37 0.98 -4.26 2.07
CA PRO A 37 0.24 -3.00 2.08
C PRO A 37 -0.90 -2.98 3.12
N LEU A 38 -1.54 -4.12 3.39
CA LEU A 38 -2.54 -4.22 4.46
C LEU A 38 -1.92 -3.90 5.83
N SER A 39 -0.76 -4.50 6.14
CA SER A 39 -0.05 -4.24 7.39
C SER A 39 0.40 -2.78 7.49
N THR A 40 0.77 -2.13 6.37
CA THR A 40 1.09 -0.69 6.33
C THR A 40 -0.11 0.16 6.74
N LEU A 41 -1.32 -0.13 6.24
CA LEU A 41 -2.54 0.61 6.67
C LEU A 41 -2.85 0.37 8.14
N ILE A 42 -2.71 -0.87 8.62
CA ILE A 42 -2.92 -1.18 10.04
C ILE A 42 -1.92 -0.42 10.90
N GLN A 43 -0.63 -0.40 10.56
CA GLN A 43 0.42 0.39 11.25
C GLN A 43 0.13 1.90 11.20
N ALA A 44 -0.47 2.39 10.12
CA ALA A 44 -0.96 3.76 10.04
C ALA A 44 -2.17 4.02 10.96
N GLY A 45 -2.64 3.04 11.72
CA GLY A 45 -3.74 3.17 12.68
C GLY A 45 -5.13 3.06 12.05
N ILE A 46 -5.22 2.57 10.81
CA ILE A 46 -6.47 2.50 10.05
C ILE A 46 -7.18 1.18 10.36
N ARG A 47 -8.45 1.27 10.77
CA ARG A 47 -9.29 0.12 11.17
C ARG A 47 -10.39 -0.23 10.19
N GLU A 48 -10.73 0.66 9.28
CA GLU A 48 -11.75 0.44 8.27
C GLU A 48 -11.06 0.47 6.91
N ILE A 49 -11.07 -0.66 6.21
CA ILE A 49 -10.26 -0.87 5.00
C ILE A 49 -11.14 -1.45 3.89
N LEU A 50 -11.12 -0.81 2.72
CA LEU A 50 -11.74 -1.33 1.51
C LEU A 50 -10.69 -2.00 0.63
N ILE A 51 -10.93 -3.25 0.24
CA ILE A 51 -10.11 -3.95 -0.75
C ILE A 51 -10.81 -3.90 -2.10
N ILE A 52 -10.21 -3.21 -3.06
CA ILE A 52 -10.72 -3.11 -4.42
C ILE A 52 -10.01 -4.15 -5.28
N THR A 53 -10.76 -5.06 -5.87
CA THR A 53 -10.23 -6.20 -6.66
C THR A 53 -10.89 -6.27 -8.03
N THR A 54 -10.41 -7.15 -8.91
CA THR A 54 -11.22 -7.58 -10.05
C THR A 54 -12.45 -8.36 -9.57
N PRO A 55 -13.55 -8.45 -10.35
CA PRO A 55 -14.69 -9.30 -10.00
C PRO A 55 -14.31 -10.77 -9.83
N GLU A 56 -13.37 -11.24 -10.64
CA GLU A 56 -12.94 -12.65 -10.70
C GLU A 56 -12.12 -13.04 -9.46
N ASP A 57 -11.29 -12.14 -8.94
CA ASP A 57 -10.38 -12.43 -7.83
C ASP A 57 -11.01 -12.18 -6.45
N GLN A 58 -12.12 -11.43 -6.35
CA GLN A 58 -12.66 -10.97 -5.07
C GLN A 58 -12.92 -12.11 -4.08
N SER A 59 -13.43 -13.25 -4.56
CA SER A 59 -13.73 -14.41 -3.73
C SER A 59 -12.49 -15.01 -3.05
N ALA A 60 -11.31 -14.92 -3.70
CA ALA A 60 -10.06 -15.40 -3.13
C ALA A 60 -9.53 -14.44 -2.05
N PHE A 61 -9.67 -13.13 -2.24
CA PHE A 61 -9.34 -12.15 -1.19
C PHE A 61 -10.26 -12.26 0.02
N ARG A 62 -11.57 -12.46 -0.16
CA ARG A 62 -12.51 -12.73 0.94
C ARG A 62 -12.16 -14.00 1.70
N ARG A 63 -11.74 -15.06 1.01
CA ARG A 63 -11.27 -16.30 1.65
C ARG A 63 -10.00 -16.08 2.47
N LEU A 64 -9.09 -15.25 1.99
CA LEU A 64 -7.82 -14.99 2.64
C LEU A 64 -7.96 -14.06 3.86
N LEU A 65 -8.70 -12.96 3.71
CA LEU A 65 -8.71 -11.86 4.68
C LEU A 65 -9.98 -11.81 5.56
N GLY A 66 -11.06 -12.49 5.18
CA GLY A 66 -12.32 -12.51 5.94
C GLY A 66 -13.01 -11.14 5.98
N ASP A 67 -13.56 -10.77 7.13
CA ASP A 67 -14.08 -9.42 7.39
C ASP A 67 -13.08 -8.57 8.20
N GLY A 68 -11.88 -9.10 8.45
CA GLY A 68 -10.82 -8.46 9.23
C GLY A 68 -11.00 -8.53 10.75
N SER A 69 -12.10 -9.09 11.26
CA SER A 69 -12.39 -9.07 12.71
C SER A 69 -11.31 -9.78 13.52
N GLN A 70 -10.62 -10.76 12.93
CA GLN A 70 -9.49 -11.48 13.54
C GLN A 70 -8.33 -10.54 13.92
N TRP A 71 -8.21 -9.38 13.28
CA TRP A 71 -7.18 -8.37 13.56
C TRP A 71 -7.77 -7.11 14.21
N GLY A 72 -9.02 -7.14 14.66
CA GLY A 72 -9.68 -5.98 15.26
C GLY A 72 -9.90 -4.82 14.27
N VAL A 73 -9.99 -5.12 12.97
CA VAL A 73 -10.30 -4.19 11.88
C VAL A 73 -11.59 -4.63 11.17
N MET A 74 -12.11 -3.77 10.30
CA MET A 74 -13.22 -4.05 9.39
C MET A 74 -12.69 -3.97 7.96
N ILE A 75 -12.86 -5.06 7.22
CA ILE A 75 -12.49 -5.18 5.81
C ILE A 75 -13.75 -5.32 4.98
N ASP A 76 -13.98 -4.36 4.09
CA ASP A 76 -15.00 -4.44 3.05
C ASP A 76 -14.37 -4.62 1.67
N TYR A 77 -15.18 -4.94 0.67
CA TYR A 77 -14.69 -5.23 -0.68
C TYR A 77 -15.57 -4.60 -1.74
N ALA A 78 -14.92 -4.04 -2.75
CA ALA A 78 -15.56 -3.55 -3.96
C ALA A 78 -14.90 -4.14 -5.21
N GLU A 79 -15.66 -4.19 -6.30
CA GLU A 79 -15.19 -4.66 -7.59
C GLU A 79 -14.77 -3.47 -8.46
N GLN A 80 -13.61 -3.60 -9.10
CA GLN A 80 -13.17 -2.77 -10.21
C GLN A 80 -13.37 -3.57 -11.50
N PRO A 81 -14.45 -3.34 -12.27
CA PRO A 81 -14.76 -4.13 -13.46
C PRO A 81 -13.65 -4.04 -14.52
N HIS A 82 -13.08 -2.85 -14.69
CA HIS A 82 -12.00 -2.56 -15.63
C HIS A 82 -10.93 -1.71 -14.95
N PRO A 83 -9.64 -1.97 -15.19
CA PRO A 83 -8.55 -1.17 -14.61
C PRO A 83 -8.42 0.16 -15.36
N GLU A 84 -9.27 1.13 -15.04
CA GLU A 84 -9.32 2.44 -15.71
C GLU A 84 -8.39 3.48 -15.05
N GLY A 85 -7.48 3.06 -14.18
CA GLY A 85 -6.51 3.93 -13.50
C GLY A 85 -6.61 3.88 -11.98
N LEU A 86 -5.59 4.42 -11.32
CA LEU A 86 -5.46 4.37 -9.86
C LEU A 86 -6.45 5.30 -9.14
N ALA A 87 -6.74 6.46 -9.72
CA ALA A 87 -7.67 7.43 -9.14
C ALA A 87 -9.13 6.92 -9.12
N GLN A 88 -9.46 5.91 -9.94
CA GLN A 88 -10.76 5.24 -9.90
C GLN A 88 -11.07 4.63 -8.53
N ALA A 89 -10.05 4.34 -7.71
CA ALA A 89 -10.23 3.83 -6.35
C ALA A 89 -11.11 4.74 -5.49
N PHE A 90 -11.01 6.07 -5.65
CA PHE A 90 -11.82 7.02 -4.88
C PHE A 90 -13.26 7.14 -5.38
N ILE A 91 -13.49 6.84 -6.65
CA ILE A 91 -14.84 6.78 -7.24
C ILE A 91 -15.55 5.50 -6.79
N ILE A 92 -14.86 4.35 -6.89
CA ILE A 92 -15.40 3.06 -6.43
C ILE A 92 -15.64 3.07 -4.92
N GLY A 93 -14.72 3.68 -4.18
CA GLY A 93 -14.77 3.77 -2.72
C GLY A 93 -15.57 4.93 -2.17
N GLU A 94 -16.26 5.74 -2.99
CA GLU A 94 -16.94 6.98 -2.56
C GLU A 94 -17.86 6.77 -1.36
N ASP A 95 -18.82 5.84 -1.48
CA ASP A 95 -19.76 5.50 -0.40
C ASP A 95 -19.05 4.96 0.85
N PHE A 96 -17.97 4.21 0.66
CA PHE A 96 -17.17 3.67 1.76
C PHE A 96 -16.40 4.78 2.47
N ILE A 97 -15.79 5.72 1.75
CA ILE A 97 -15.06 6.86 2.31
C ILE A 97 -16.05 7.76 3.08
N GLY A 98 -17.17 8.14 2.47
CA GLY A 98 -18.14 9.05 3.06
C GLY A 98 -17.52 10.42 3.32
N GLU A 99 -17.57 10.91 4.56
CA GLU A 99 -17.03 12.21 4.98
C GLU A 99 -15.63 12.11 5.62
N ASP A 100 -15.04 10.91 5.63
CA ASP A 100 -13.72 10.68 6.24
C ASP A 100 -12.57 11.03 5.29
N ASP A 101 -11.40 11.32 5.87
CA ASP A 101 -10.12 11.29 5.17
C ASP A 101 -9.76 9.84 4.77
N VAL A 102 -8.92 9.67 3.76
CA VAL A 102 -8.62 8.35 3.20
C VAL A 102 -7.13 8.16 2.87
N ALA A 103 -6.61 6.98 3.18
CA ALA A 103 -5.32 6.51 2.66
C ALA A 103 -5.53 5.50 1.53
N LEU A 104 -4.76 5.61 0.46
CA LEU A 104 -4.70 4.64 -0.63
C LEU A 104 -3.31 4.00 -0.65
N VAL A 105 -3.27 2.68 -0.70
CA VAL A 105 -2.03 1.91 -0.93
C VAL A 105 -2.22 0.95 -2.11
N LEU A 106 -1.20 0.80 -2.94
CA LEU A 106 -1.22 -0.17 -4.03
C LEU A 106 -0.93 -1.57 -3.49
N GLY A 107 -1.71 -2.56 -3.92
CA GLY A 107 -1.66 -3.92 -3.40
C GLY A 107 -0.37 -4.70 -3.67
N ASP A 108 0.58 -4.12 -4.42
CA ASP A 108 1.86 -4.70 -4.84
C ASP A 108 3.08 -3.90 -4.36
N ASN A 109 2.86 -2.97 -3.42
CA ASN A 109 3.91 -2.15 -2.84
C ASN A 109 4.31 -2.69 -1.47
N ILE A 110 5.62 -2.83 -1.25
CA ILE A 110 6.20 -3.27 0.01
C ILE A 110 7.06 -2.14 0.56
N PHE A 111 6.80 -1.79 1.81
CA PHE A 111 7.54 -0.77 2.55
C PHE A 111 8.14 -1.41 3.79
N GLU A 112 9.42 -1.17 4.03
CA GLU A 112 10.10 -1.60 5.25
C GLU A 112 11.08 -0.51 5.68
N GLY A 113 11.05 -0.11 6.96
CA GLY A 113 11.91 0.95 7.44
C GLY A 113 11.50 1.46 8.82
N TYR A 114 12.49 1.69 9.68
CA TYR A 114 12.26 2.20 11.04
C TYR A 114 11.70 3.63 11.00
N GLN A 115 12.24 4.48 10.12
CA GLN A 115 11.79 5.87 10.01
C GLN A 115 10.43 5.95 9.32
N PHE A 116 10.23 5.17 8.26
CA PHE A 116 8.93 5.02 7.61
C PHE A 116 7.80 4.68 8.59
N SER A 117 8.01 3.70 9.47
CA SER A 117 6.97 3.32 10.46
C SER A 117 6.59 4.48 11.39
N GLY A 118 7.55 5.33 11.74
CA GLY A 118 7.32 6.52 12.56
C GLY A 118 6.53 7.61 11.85
N THR A 119 6.72 7.79 10.54
CA THR A 119 6.04 8.84 9.77
C THR A 119 4.58 8.53 9.46
N LEU A 120 4.18 7.25 9.47
CA LEU A 120 2.78 6.85 9.24
C LEU A 120 1.82 7.45 10.27
N ALA A 121 2.25 7.61 11.52
CA ALA A 121 1.42 8.19 12.58
C ALA A 121 1.08 9.67 12.31
N ASP A 122 2.02 10.41 11.71
CA ASP A 122 1.85 11.82 11.36
C ASP A 122 0.86 12.01 10.18
N CYS A 123 0.65 10.96 9.38
CA CYS A 123 -0.22 10.98 8.21
C CYS A 123 -1.71 10.72 8.52
N ARG A 124 -2.06 10.41 9.78
CA ARG A 124 -3.44 10.06 10.20
C ARG A 124 -4.46 11.20 10.05
N LYS A 125 -3.99 12.44 9.91
CA LYS A 125 -4.81 13.66 9.75
C LYS A 125 -4.20 14.56 8.68
N PRO A 126 -4.30 14.18 7.40
CA PRO A 126 -3.72 14.95 6.31
C PRO A 126 -4.41 16.31 6.22
N GLN A 127 -3.63 17.34 5.90
CA GLN A 127 -4.14 18.64 5.49
C GLN A 127 -3.85 18.75 4.00
N GLY A 128 -4.84 18.48 3.16
CA GLY A 128 -4.62 18.28 1.72
C GLY A 128 -4.19 16.85 1.40
N GLY A 129 -3.14 16.70 0.59
CA GLY A 129 -2.56 15.41 0.22
C GLY A 129 -1.16 15.22 0.80
N THR A 130 -0.83 13.99 1.18
CA THR A 130 0.51 13.56 1.56
C THR A 130 0.92 12.35 0.72
N VAL A 131 2.07 12.46 0.06
CA VAL A 131 2.67 11.37 -0.73
C VAL A 131 4.12 11.17 -0.33
N PHE A 132 4.68 10.01 -0.68
CA PHE A 132 6.06 9.68 -0.35
C PHE A 132 6.92 9.58 -1.61
N ALA A 133 8.13 10.15 -1.53
CA ALA A 133 9.12 10.16 -2.58
C ALA A 133 10.30 9.25 -2.22
N TYR A 134 10.72 8.40 -3.15
CA TYR A 134 11.85 7.50 -3.02
C TYR A 134 12.83 7.71 -4.18
N GLU A 135 14.13 7.72 -3.87
CA GLU A 135 15.18 7.88 -4.88
C GLU A 135 15.40 6.55 -5.64
N VAL A 136 15.20 6.56 -6.95
CA VAL A 136 15.31 5.39 -7.84
C VAL A 136 16.32 5.59 -8.96
N SER A 137 16.79 4.50 -9.55
CA SER A 137 17.67 4.51 -10.72
C SER A 137 16.94 4.68 -12.05
N ASP A 138 15.65 4.31 -12.11
CA ASP A 138 14.80 4.26 -13.31
C ASP A 138 13.48 5.06 -13.13
N PRO A 139 13.56 6.38 -12.89
CA PRO A 139 12.41 7.23 -12.56
C PRO A 139 11.34 7.29 -13.65
N GLU A 140 11.66 7.04 -14.92
CA GLU A 140 10.73 7.06 -16.05
C GLU A 140 9.57 6.04 -15.95
N ARG A 141 9.67 5.07 -15.03
CA ARG A 141 8.63 4.06 -14.80
C ARG A 141 7.50 4.52 -13.88
N TYR A 142 7.67 5.64 -13.18
CA TYR A 142 6.78 6.09 -12.10
C TYR A 142 6.33 7.54 -12.29
N GLY A 143 5.45 8.01 -11.39
CA GLY A 143 5.25 9.44 -11.19
C GLY A 143 6.52 10.05 -10.56
N VAL A 144 7.08 11.10 -11.17
CA VAL A 144 8.33 11.72 -10.73
C VAL A 144 8.05 13.08 -10.13
N VAL A 145 8.57 13.35 -8.93
CA VAL A 145 8.45 14.64 -8.25
C VAL A 145 9.74 15.46 -8.38
N GLU A 146 9.62 16.69 -8.88
CA GLU A 146 10.68 17.68 -8.89
C GLU A 146 10.68 18.48 -7.59
N PHE A 147 11.88 18.78 -7.07
CA PHE A 147 12.07 19.60 -5.88
C PHE A 147 12.87 20.87 -6.20
N ASP A 148 12.59 21.97 -5.50
CA ASP A 148 13.43 23.17 -5.51
C ASP A 148 14.67 23.04 -4.59
N GLU A 149 15.46 24.11 -4.47
CA GLU A 149 16.69 24.14 -3.65
C GLU A 149 16.40 23.96 -2.15
N GLU A 150 15.21 24.34 -1.70
CA GLU A 150 14.70 24.15 -0.34
C GLU A 150 14.00 22.80 -0.13
N PHE A 151 14.04 21.90 -1.11
CA PHE A 151 13.38 20.59 -1.10
C PHE A 151 11.85 20.63 -1.00
N LYS A 152 11.21 21.69 -1.49
CA LYS A 152 9.76 21.74 -1.67
C LYS A 152 9.39 21.20 -3.06
N ALA A 153 8.30 20.43 -3.13
CA ALA A 153 7.82 19.89 -4.40
C ALA A 153 7.35 21.01 -5.34
N VAL A 154 7.80 20.97 -6.59
CA VAL A 154 7.54 21.99 -7.63
C VAL A 154 6.63 21.45 -8.73
N SER A 155 6.90 20.23 -9.19
CA SER A 155 6.11 19.57 -10.23
C SER A 155 6.06 18.07 -9.98
N ILE A 156 5.02 17.41 -10.48
CA ILE A 156 4.89 15.96 -10.51
C ILE A 156 4.46 15.57 -11.92
N GLU A 157 5.10 14.57 -12.50
CA GLU A 157 4.80 14.11 -13.86
C GLU A 157 4.68 12.59 -13.92
N GLU A 158 3.64 12.07 -14.57
CA GLU A 158 3.43 10.63 -14.73
C GLU A 158 4.32 10.07 -15.85
N LYS A 159 5.25 9.18 -15.51
CA LYS A 159 6.13 8.44 -16.44
C LYS A 159 6.78 9.34 -17.50
N PRO A 160 7.52 10.37 -17.08
CA PRO A 160 8.12 11.31 -18.00
C PRO A 160 9.21 10.62 -18.84
N THR A 161 9.26 10.92 -20.15
CA THR A 161 10.33 10.43 -21.03
C THR A 161 11.68 11.08 -20.72
N THR A 162 11.67 12.23 -20.04
CA THR A 162 12.87 12.94 -19.59
C THR A 162 12.63 13.40 -18.15
N PRO A 163 12.87 12.52 -17.16
CA PRO A 163 12.62 12.79 -15.75
C PRO A 163 13.36 14.03 -15.26
N LYS A 164 12.67 14.91 -14.54
CA LYS A 164 13.26 16.13 -13.93
C LYS A 164 14.03 15.84 -12.64
N SER A 165 13.80 14.68 -12.03
CA SER A 165 14.50 14.21 -10.84
C SER A 165 14.55 12.68 -10.83
N ASN A 166 15.26 12.11 -9.85
CA ASN A 166 15.29 10.68 -9.59
C ASN A 166 14.32 10.25 -8.48
N PHE A 167 13.37 11.11 -8.08
CA PHE A 167 12.44 10.84 -7.00
C PHE A 167 11.11 10.34 -7.54
N ALA A 168 10.86 9.04 -7.37
CA ALA A 168 9.59 8.42 -7.69
C ALA A 168 8.59 8.60 -6.54
N VAL A 169 7.35 8.94 -6.88
CA VAL A 169 6.20 8.89 -5.97
C VAL A 169 5.81 7.42 -5.78
N VAL A 170 5.89 6.94 -4.55
CA VAL A 170 5.60 5.55 -4.21
C VAL A 170 4.09 5.31 -4.10
N GLY A 171 3.67 4.04 -4.14
CA GLY A 171 2.27 3.63 -4.11
C GLY A 171 1.58 3.74 -2.74
N LEU A 172 1.79 4.84 -2.00
CA LEU A 172 1.14 5.15 -0.73
C LEU A 172 0.78 6.63 -0.67
N TYR A 173 -0.50 6.90 -0.45
CA TYR A 173 -1.09 8.22 -0.54
C TYR A 173 -2.04 8.44 0.63
N PHE A 174 -2.04 9.64 1.21
CA PHE A 174 -3.01 10.06 2.22
C PHE A 174 -3.67 11.34 1.75
N TYR A 175 -4.98 11.41 1.79
CA TYR A 175 -5.71 12.59 1.37
C TYR A 175 -6.82 12.93 2.36
N ASP A 176 -7.12 14.21 2.44
CA ASP A 176 -8.39 14.65 2.99
C ASP A 176 -9.56 14.27 2.07
N ASN A 177 -10.77 14.43 2.58
CA ASN A 177 -11.99 13.99 1.92
C ASN A 177 -12.22 14.60 0.51
N ARG A 178 -11.63 15.76 0.19
CA ARG A 178 -11.79 16.44 -1.12
C ARG A 178 -11.29 15.60 -2.29
N VAL A 179 -10.50 14.56 -2.02
CA VAL A 179 -10.01 13.63 -3.03
C VAL A 179 -11.14 12.99 -3.85
N ILE A 180 -12.34 12.82 -3.28
CA ILE A 180 -13.51 12.28 -3.99
C ILE A 180 -13.90 13.24 -5.13
N ASP A 181 -14.14 14.51 -4.81
CA ASP A 181 -14.51 15.54 -5.80
C ASP A 181 -13.41 15.73 -6.85
N ILE A 182 -12.14 15.72 -6.42
CA ILE A 182 -10.99 15.81 -7.32
C ILE A 182 -10.97 14.61 -8.28
N ALA A 183 -11.17 13.38 -7.78
CA ALA A 183 -11.20 12.17 -8.59
C ALA A 183 -12.35 12.16 -9.62
N HIS A 184 -13.50 12.77 -9.31
CA HIS A 184 -14.59 12.96 -10.29
C HIS A 184 -14.29 14.04 -11.34
N SER A 185 -13.41 15.00 -11.03
CA SER A 185 -13.09 16.12 -11.92
C SER A 185 -12.00 15.82 -12.95
N ILE A 186 -11.14 14.82 -12.70
CA ILE A 186 -10.04 14.47 -13.59
C ILE A 186 -10.53 13.73 -14.83
N THR A 187 -9.82 13.91 -15.93
CA THR A 187 -10.09 13.22 -17.20
C THR A 187 -9.02 12.16 -17.48
N PRO A 188 -9.34 11.08 -18.22
CA PRO A 188 -8.36 10.07 -18.59
C PRO A 188 -7.14 10.66 -19.30
N SER A 189 -5.96 10.14 -18.99
CA SER A 189 -4.69 10.54 -19.62
C SER A 189 -4.62 10.10 -21.08
N THR A 190 -3.50 10.42 -21.75
CA THR A 190 -3.21 9.90 -23.10
C THR A 190 -3.13 8.37 -23.15
N ARG A 191 -2.96 7.71 -22.00
CA ARG A 191 -2.98 6.25 -21.82
C ARG A 191 -4.38 5.70 -21.60
N GLY A 192 -5.40 6.57 -21.46
CA GLY A 192 -6.77 6.20 -21.16
C GLY A 192 -7.00 5.83 -19.69
N GLU A 193 -6.11 6.23 -18.78
CA GLU A 193 -6.18 5.93 -17.35
C GLU A 193 -6.48 7.20 -16.53
N LEU A 194 -7.27 7.09 -15.47
CA LEU A 194 -7.44 8.09 -14.41
C LEU A 194 -6.21 8.03 -13.50
N GLU A 195 -5.23 8.90 -13.79
CA GLU A 195 -3.92 8.88 -13.13
C GLU A 195 -4.01 9.48 -11.72
N ILE A 196 -3.42 8.80 -10.73
CA ILE A 196 -3.25 9.35 -9.38
C ILE A 196 -2.39 10.62 -9.39
N THR A 197 -1.48 10.72 -10.37
CA THR A 197 -0.64 11.90 -10.56
C THR A 197 -1.46 13.16 -10.84
N SER A 198 -2.60 13.07 -11.52
CA SER A 198 -3.49 14.22 -11.73
C SER A 198 -4.17 14.70 -10.44
N ILE A 199 -4.46 13.79 -9.50
CA ILE A 199 -4.92 14.15 -8.15
C ILE A 199 -3.79 14.89 -7.41
N ASN A 200 -2.57 14.34 -7.46
CA ASN A 200 -1.40 14.95 -6.82
C ASN A 200 -1.10 16.35 -7.37
N GLU A 201 -1.12 16.52 -8.69
CA GLU A 201 -0.97 17.82 -9.35
C GLU A 201 -2.02 18.83 -8.89
N THR A 202 -3.27 18.38 -8.67
CA THR A 202 -4.34 19.25 -8.18
C THR A 202 -4.05 19.76 -6.76
N TYR A 203 -3.69 18.87 -5.82
CA TYR A 203 -3.28 19.30 -4.47
C TYR A 203 -2.00 20.16 -4.50
N LEU A 204 -1.06 19.87 -5.41
CA LEU A 204 0.16 20.65 -5.57
C LEU A 204 -0.13 22.07 -6.04
N ALA A 205 -1.03 22.23 -7.02
CA ALA A 205 -1.46 23.52 -7.53
C ALA A 205 -2.19 24.37 -6.47
N LEU A 206 -2.88 23.72 -5.53
CA LEU A 206 -3.49 24.36 -4.36
C LEU A 206 -2.45 24.74 -3.28
N GLY A 207 -1.20 24.26 -3.39
CA GLY A 207 -0.18 24.43 -2.36
C GLY A 207 -0.39 23.56 -1.13
N GLU A 208 -1.19 22.50 -1.27
CA GLU A 208 -1.66 21.62 -0.20
C GLU A 208 -1.21 20.16 -0.40
N LEU A 209 -0.16 19.95 -1.20
CA LEU A 209 0.52 18.66 -1.32
C LEU A 209 1.80 18.66 -0.48
N THR A 210 1.84 17.78 0.50
CA THR A 210 3.03 17.44 1.28
C THR A 210 3.73 16.25 0.62
N VAL A 211 5.01 16.39 0.30
CA VAL A 211 5.83 15.29 -0.22
C VAL A 211 6.87 14.91 0.83
N GLN A 212 6.67 13.76 1.47
CA GLN A 212 7.60 13.20 2.43
C GLN A 212 8.64 12.36 1.71
N ARG A 213 9.91 12.49 2.08
CA ARG A 213 10.96 11.65 1.50
C ARG A 213 11.20 10.44 2.39
N LEU A 214 11.24 9.27 1.78
CA LEU A 214 11.78 8.09 2.45
C LEU A 214 13.28 8.29 2.69
N HIS A 215 13.73 7.94 3.90
CA HIS A 215 15.09 8.18 4.32
C HIS A 215 16.03 7.05 3.88
N ARG A 216 17.35 7.32 3.94
CA ARG A 216 18.34 6.26 3.73
C ARG A 216 18.16 5.17 4.79
N GLY A 217 17.86 3.96 4.33
CA GLY A 217 17.60 2.79 5.18
C GLY A 217 16.15 2.35 5.18
N ASP A 218 15.21 3.21 4.74
CA ASP A 218 13.89 2.77 4.32
C ASP A 218 14.02 2.07 2.95
N VAL A 219 13.20 1.06 2.73
CA VAL A 219 13.18 0.24 1.52
C VAL A 219 11.78 0.26 0.96
N TRP A 220 11.68 0.59 -0.32
CA TRP A 220 10.48 0.46 -1.12
C TRP A 220 10.74 -0.53 -2.26
N LEU A 221 9.82 -1.48 -2.44
CA LEU A 221 9.86 -2.47 -3.50
C LEU A 221 8.51 -2.51 -4.22
N ASP A 222 8.54 -2.36 -5.54
CA ASP A 222 7.43 -2.72 -6.42
C ASP A 222 7.62 -4.16 -6.91
N THR A 223 6.55 -4.93 -7.07
CA THR A 223 6.62 -6.31 -7.58
C THR A 223 5.98 -6.44 -8.95
N GLY A 224 6.25 -5.48 -9.85
CA GLY A 224 5.64 -5.37 -11.18
C GLY A 224 6.23 -6.28 -12.26
N THR A 225 7.36 -6.93 -12.00
CA THR A 225 8.10 -7.82 -12.92
C THR A 225 8.58 -9.08 -12.21
N PHE A 226 9.01 -10.10 -12.97
CA PHE A 226 9.55 -11.32 -12.37
C PHE A 226 10.81 -11.06 -11.54
N ASP A 227 11.71 -10.22 -12.05
CA ASP A 227 12.96 -9.89 -11.36
C ASP A 227 12.68 -9.14 -10.07
N SER A 228 11.85 -8.08 -10.11
CA SER A 228 11.48 -7.30 -8.92
C SER A 228 10.75 -8.13 -7.86
N MET A 229 9.89 -9.08 -8.27
CA MET A 229 9.23 -10.02 -7.36
C MET A 229 10.23 -10.99 -6.69
N SER A 230 11.21 -11.48 -7.46
CA SER A 230 12.28 -12.34 -6.95
C SER A 230 13.20 -11.59 -5.99
N GLU A 231 13.56 -10.35 -6.33
CA GLU A 231 14.34 -9.45 -5.48
C GLU A 231 13.61 -9.14 -4.19
N ALA A 232 12.31 -8.84 -4.25
CA ALA A 232 11.50 -8.60 -3.06
C ALA A 232 11.44 -9.83 -2.15
N SER A 233 11.22 -11.02 -2.71
CA SER A 233 11.23 -12.26 -1.94
C SER A 233 12.59 -12.52 -1.28
N SER A 234 13.69 -12.27 -2.01
CA SER A 234 15.06 -12.43 -1.51
C SER A 234 15.37 -11.43 -0.38
N PHE A 235 14.92 -10.18 -0.53
CA PHE A 235 15.07 -9.16 0.50
C PHE A 235 14.36 -9.57 1.80
N ILE A 236 13.09 -9.95 1.71
CA ILE A 236 12.31 -10.42 2.86
C ILE A 236 12.97 -11.64 3.50
N GLU A 237 13.36 -12.64 2.71
CA GLU A 237 14.05 -13.83 3.22
C GLU A 237 15.29 -13.46 4.05
N VAL A 238 16.16 -12.61 3.49
CA VAL A 238 17.42 -12.22 4.14
C VAL A 238 17.14 -11.47 5.44
N ILE A 239 16.23 -10.50 5.43
CA ILE A 239 15.94 -9.73 6.64
C ILE A 239 15.33 -10.63 7.71
N GLN A 240 14.28 -11.40 7.39
CA GLN A 240 13.61 -12.24 8.37
C GLN A 240 14.55 -13.29 8.98
N LYS A 241 15.44 -13.92 8.17
CA LYS A 241 16.42 -14.89 8.68
C LYS A 241 17.51 -14.27 9.55
N ARG A 242 17.82 -12.98 9.37
CA ARG A 242 18.88 -12.30 10.11
C ARG A 242 18.39 -11.64 11.38
N THR A 243 17.18 -11.11 11.39
CA THR A 243 16.60 -10.38 12.53
C THR A 243 15.67 -11.23 13.36
N GLY A 244 15.15 -12.34 12.81
CA GLY A 244 14.07 -13.12 13.45
C GLY A 244 12.72 -12.40 13.44
N THR A 245 12.61 -11.23 12.81
CA THR A 245 11.38 -10.46 12.71
C THR A 245 10.69 -10.76 11.40
N ILE A 246 9.39 -11.09 11.43
CA ILE A 246 8.58 -11.24 10.22
C ILE A 246 8.05 -9.87 9.78
N ILE A 247 8.24 -9.56 8.50
CA ILE A 247 7.81 -8.31 7.87
C ILE A 247 6.43 -8.51 7.23
N GLY A 248 5.52 -7.55 7.37
CA GLY A 248 4.20 -7.63 6.71
C GLY A 248 3.24 -8.61 7.38
N SER A 249 3.23 -8.70 8.72
CA SER A 249 2.23 -9.46 9.48
C SER A 249 1.08 -8.55 9.93
N PRO A 250 -0.15 -8.73 9.42
CA PRO A 250 -1.33 -8.02 9.91
C PRO A 250 -1.60 -8.29 11.40
N GLU A 251 -1.33 -9.50 11.88
CA GLU A 251 -1.49 -9.90 13.28
C GLU A 251 -0.58 -9.07 14.20
N VAL A 252 0.70 -8.97 13.84
CA VAL A 252 1.67 -8.18 14.62
C VAL A 252 1.40 -6.70 14.51
N ALA A 253 1.03 -6.20 13.33
CA ALA A 253 0.64 -4.81 13.15
C ALA A 253 -0.56 -4.47 14.05
N ALA A 254 -1.61 -5.29 14.05
CA ALA A 254 -2.80 -5.11 14.87
C ALA A 254 -2.50 -5.20 16.37
N TYR A 255 -1.64 -6.14 16.79
CA TYR A 255 -1.22 -6.26 18.20
C TYR A 255 -0.41 -5.04 18.66
N ARG A 256 0.53 -4.55 17.83
CA ARG A 256 1.35 -3.37 18.15
C ARG A 256 0.54 -2.08 18.21
N GLU A 257 -0.45 -1.93 17.35
CA GLU A 257 -1.41 -0.80 17.39
C GLU A 257 -2.48 -0.97 18.48
N GLY A 258 -2.50 -2.10 19.19
CA GLY A 258 -3.44 -2.38 20.27
C GLY A 258 -4.87 -2.66 19.80
N PHE A 259 -5.07 -3.05 18.54
CA PHE A 259 -6.39 -3.45 18.01
C PHE A 259 -6.81 -4.83 18.51
N ILE A 260 -5.83 -5.69 18.83
CA ILE A 260 -6.01 -6.98 19.49
C ILE A 260 -5.06 -7.06 20.69
N ASP A 261 -5.45 -7.83 21.70
CA ASP A 261 -4.61 -8.09 22.87
C ASP A 261 -3.75 -9.36 22.68
N ALA A 262 -2.95 -9.67 23.70
CA ALA A 262 -2.07 -10.83 23.68
C ALA A 262 -2.83 -12.17 23.62
N ALA A 263 -4.03 -12.24 24.22
CA ALA A 263 -4.83 -13.47 24.21
C ALA A 263 -5.37 -13.74 22.80
N CYS A 264 -5.88 -12.69 22.13
CA CYS A 264 -6.28 -12.77 20.73
C CYS A 264 -5.10 -13.19 19.83
N LEU A 265 -3.92 -12.58 20.01
CA LEU A 265 -2.74 -12.93 19.22
C LEU A 265 -2.30 -14.39 19.44
N GLU A 266 -2.37 -14.89 20.68
CA GLU A 266 -2.10 -16.29 21.01
C GLU A 266 -3.08 -17.23 20.29
N GLU A 267 -4.38 -16.92 20.29
CA GLU A 267 -5.40 -17.71 19.58
C GLU A 267 -5.14 -17.79 18.08
N LEU A 268 -4.71 -16.69 17.44
CA LEU A 268 -4.32 -16.66 16.03
C LEU A 268 -3.06 -17.49 15.75
N ALA A 269 -2.14 -17.54 16.70
CA ALA A 269 -0.87 -18.24 16.57
C ALA A 269 -1.03 -19.77 16.60
N GLN A 270 -1.93 -20.29 17.44
CA GLN A 270 -2.11 -21.74 17.66
C GLN A 270 -2.28 -22.57 16.37
N PRO A 271 -3.19 -22.22 15.42
CA PRO A 271 -3.34 -23.00 14.19
C PRO A 271 -2.11 -22.90 13.25
N LEU A 272 -1.25 -21.92 13.44
CA LEU A 272 -0.10 -21.59 12.59
C LEU A 272 1.24 -22.12 13.12
N ILE A 273 1.26 -22.80 14.28
CA ILE A 273 2.50 -23.34 14.87
C ILE A 273 3.24 -24.28 13.89
N LYS A 274 2.52 -25.13 13.17
CA LYS A 274 3.13 -26.11 12.25
C LYS A 274 3.92 -25.49 11.10
N SER A 275 3.60 -24.25 10.70
CA SER A 275 4.34 -23.54 9.64
C SER A 275 5.53 -22.74 10.18
N GLY A 276 5.71 -22.66 11.50
CA GLY A 276 6.67 -21.78 12.16
C GLY A 276 6.20 -20.32 12.29
N TYR A 277 5.15 -19.90 11.56
CA TYR A 277 4.59 -18.56 11.68
C TYR A 277 3.94 -18.34 13.05
N GLY A 278 3.25 -19.35 13.59
CA GLY A 278 2.68 -19.30 14.93
C GLY A 278 3.72 -19.14 16.03
N ASP A 279 4.88 -19.82 15.92
CA ASP A 279 5.97 -19.68 16.90
C ASP A 279 6.50 -18.23 16.93
N TYR A 280 6.59 -17.58 15.77
CA TYR A 280 6.94 -16.16 15.70
C TYR A 280 5.91 -15.27 16.40
N LEU A 281 4.61 -15.47 16.13
CA LEU A 281 3.55 -14.67 16.77
C LEU A 281 3.59 -14.80 18.30
N LEU A 282 3.84 -16.01 18.82
CA LEU A 282 4.02 -16.23 20.26
C LEU A 282 5.30 -15.56 20.80
N GLY A 283 6.37 -15.52 20.01
CA GLY A 283 7.60 -14.79 20.35
C GLY A 283 7.35 -13.29 20.56
N VAL A 284 6.56 -12.67 19.67
CA VAL A 284 6.21 -11.24 19.73
C VAL A 284 5.48 -10.86 21.03
N ILE A 285 4.70 -11.76 21.62
CA ILE A 285 4.01 -11.51 22.90
C ILE A 285 5.04 -11.35 24.03
N ASN A 286 6.14 -12.10 23.98
CA ASN A 286 7.15 -12.19 25.04
C ASN A 286 8.27 -11.14 24.95
N ASP A 287 8.47 -10.53 23.78
CA ASP A 287 9.54 -9.54 23.50
C ASP A 287 9.22 -8.11 24.01
N ARG A 288 8.56 -7.99 25.17
CA ARG A 288 8.27 -6.68 25.82
C ARG A 288 9.43 -6.15 26.65
#